data_AF-A0A162UW05-F1
#
_entry.id   AF-A0A162UW05-F1
#
_cell.length_a   1.000
_cell.length_b   1.000
_cell.length_c   1.000
_cell.angle_alpha   90.00
_cell.angle_beta   90.00
_cell.angle_gamma   90.00
#
_symmetry.space_group_name_H-M   'P 1'
#
loop_
_entity.id
_entity.type
_entity.pdbx_description
1 polymer ?
#
loop_
_entity_poly.entity_id
_entity_poly.type
_entity_poly.pdbx_seq_one_letter_code
_entity_poly.pdbx_strand_id
1 'polypeptide(L)' 'MSCKCATFDEDTGRYECSVSGSGCMYMVPNSKRCAEDFGEGPDVEDEE' A
#
# COMPACT_ATOMS: atom_id res chain seq x y z
N MET A 1 -4.99 -8.26 -5.74
CA MET A 1 -5.07 -6.92 -6.36
C MET A 1 -5.60 -5.86 -5.39
N SER A 2 -5.40 -6.03 -4.08
CA SER A 2 -5.69 -5.02 -3.07
C SER A 2 -4.65 -5.18 -1.97
N CYS A 3 -3.93 -4.12 -1.64
CA CYS A 3 -2.98 -4.12 -0.53
C CYS A 3 -3.75 -4.27 0.79
N LYS A 4 -3.44 -5.28 1.61
CA LYS A 4 -4.06 -5.49 2.94
C LYS A 4 -3.73 -4.38 3.95
N CYS A 5 -2.67 -3.62 3.69
CA CYS A 5 -2.25 -2.50 4.52
C CYS A 5 -2.83 -1.15 4.05
N ALA A 6 -3.63 -1.15 2.98
CA ALA A 6 -4.27 0.05 2.47
C ALA A 6 -5.71 0.16 2.94
N THR A 7 -6.02 1.21 3.69
CA THR A 7 -7.39 1.54 4.13
C THR A 7 -7.89 2.73 3.35
N PHE A 8 -9.12 2.68 2.85
CA PHE A 8 -9.71 3.84 2.17
C PHE A 8 -10.13 4.89 3.20
N ASP A 9 -9.58 6.09 3.06
CA ASP A 9 -9.92 7.26 3.85
C ASP A 9 -10.95 8.08 3.05
N GLU A 10 -12.18 8.12 3.56
CA GLU A 10 -13.31 8.79 2.90
C GLU A 10 -13.20 10.32 2.97
N ASP A 11 -12.48 10.86 3.96
CA ASP A 11 -12.31 12.30 4.16
C ASP A 11 -11.39 12.92 3.10
N THR A 12 -10.34 12.20 2.73
CA THR A 12 -9.34 12.59 1.71
C THR A 12 -9.62 11.96 0.35
N GLY A 13 -10.46 10.92 0.29
CA GLY A 13 -10.74 10.14 -0.92
C GLY A 13 -9.52 9.36 -1.42
N ARG A 14 -8.57 9.06 -0.53
CA ARG A 14 -7.32 8.35 -0.84
C ARG A 14 -7.18 7.11 0.01
N TYR A 15 -6.31 6.20 -0.41
CA TYR A 15 -5.90 5.10 0.43
C TYR A 15 -4.77 5.54 1.36
N GLU A 16 -4.82 5.16 2.62
CA GLU A 16 -3.74 5.33 3.59
C GLU A 16 -3.05 3.99 3.83
N CYS A 17 -1.72 4.00 3.90
CA CYS A 17 -0.91 2.82 4.15
C CYS A 17 -0.54 2.75 5.64
N SER A 18 -0.95 1.68 6.32
CA SER A 18 -0.62 1.46 7.74
C SER A 18 0.84 1.07 7.99
N VAL A 19 1.58 0.64 6.96
CA VAL A 19 3.01 0.26 7.08
C VAL A 19 3.90 1.50 7.10
N SER A 20 3.69 2.42 6.16
CA SER A 20 4.47 3.65 6.04
C SER A 20 3.83 4.86 6.72
N GLY A 21 2.61 4.73 7.25
CA GLY A 21 1.86 5.82 7.89
C GLY A 21 1.56 6.99 6.95
N SER A 22 1.59 6.73 5.64
CA SER A 22 1.52 7.71 4.57
C SER A 22 0.41 7.35 3.59
N GLY A 23 -0.04 8.31 2.78
CA GLY A 23 -0.97 8.04 1.69
C GLY A 23 -0.39 7.05 0.68
N CYS A 24 -1.20 6.09 0.23
CA CYS A 24 -0.85 5.14 -0.82
C CYS A 24 -0.54 5.90 -2.12
N MET A 25 0.58 5.53 -2.75
CA MET A 25 1.02 6.14 -4.01
C MET A 25 0.15 5.75 -5.22
N TYR A 26 -0.68 4.71 -5.08
CA TYR A 26 -1.54 4.19 -6.13
C TYR A 26 -3.01 4.52 -5.89
N MET A 27 -3.74 4.85 -6.97
CA MET A 27 -5.20 5.00 -6.92
C MET A 27 -5.92 3.68 -6.59
N VAL A 28 -5.33 2.55 -6.97
CA VAL A 28 -5.80 1.21 -6.60
C VAL A 28 -4.67 0.52 -5.85
N PRO A 29 -4.85 0.16 -4.57
CA PRO A 29 -3.75 -0.36 -3.76
C PRO A 29 -3.18 -1.66 -4.33
N ASN A 30 -1.88 -1.67 -4.61
CA ASN A 30 -1.19 -2.83 -5.13
C ASN A 30 0.07 -3.08 -4.30
N SER A 31 -0.02 -4.03 -3.37
CA SER A 31 1.06 -4.30 -2.41
C SER A 31 2.29 -4.91 -3.06
N LYS A 32 2.13 -5.82 -4.02
CA LYS A 32 3.25 -6.39 -4.79
C LYS A 32 4.04 -5.31 -5.52
N ARG A 33 3.33 -4.46 -6.26
CA ARG A 33 3.98 -3.35 -6.97
C ARG A 33 4.58 -2.32 -6.02
N CYS A 34 3.97 -2.12 -4.85
CA CYS A 34 4.52 -1.25 -3.80
C CYS A 34 5.83 -1.81 -3.24
N ALA A 35 5.91 -3.14 -3.06
CA ALA A 35 7.13 -3.80 -2.64
C ALA A 35 8.23 -3.69 -3.70
N GLU A 36 7.90 -3.89 -4.99
CA GLU A 36 8.86 -3.76 -6.10
C GLU A 36 9.36 -2.31 -6.30
N ASP A 37 8.45 -1.33 -6.33
CA ASP A 37 8.79 0.06 -6.69
C ASP A 37 9.34 0.87 -5.50
N PHE A 38 8.89 0.58 -4.27
CA PHE A 38 9.22 1.37 -3.08
C PHE A 38 9.88 0.56 -1.95
N GLY A 39 9.91 -0.77 -2.03
CA GLY A 39 10.36 -1.60 -0.89
C GLY A 39 9.44 -1.45 0.32
N GLU A 40 8.17 -1.07 0.09
CA GLU A 40 7.17 -0.84 1.14
C GLU A 40 5.97 -1.77 1.00
N GLY A 41 5.26 -1.95 2.11
CA GLY A 41 4.05 -2.75 2.15
C GLY A 41 4.31 -4.18 2.62
N PRO A 42 3.27 -5.00 2.69
CA PRO A 42 3.37 -6.30 3.34
C PRO A 42 4.05 -7.38 2.49
N ASP A 43 4.17 -7.17 1.18
CA ASP A 43 4.74 -8.14 0.24
C ASP A 43 6.27 -7.92 0.07
N VAL A 44 6.89 -7.04 0.85
CA VAL A 44 8.36 -6.77 0.82
C VAL A 44 9.15 -7.96 1.34
N GLU A 45 8.61 -8.67 2.33
CA GLU A 45 9.23 -9.86 2.93
C GLU A 45 8.72 -11.16 2.30
N ASP A 46 7.79 -11.11 1.34
CA ASP A 46 7.32 -12.28 0.57
C ASP A 46 8.34 -12.67 -0.55
N GLU A 47 9.64 -12.48 -0.30
CA GLU A 47 10.72 -12.98 -1.17
C GLU A 47 11.18 -14.41 -0.82
N GLU A 48 10.55 -15.11 0.14
CA GLU A 48 10.84 -16.54 0.43
C GLU A 48 9.60 -17.46 0.56
#